data_AF-A0A7Y4VVB5-F1
#
_entry.id   AF-A0A7Y4VVB5-F1
#
_cell.length_a   1.000
_cell.length_b   1.000
_cell.length_c   1.000
_cell.angle_alpha   90.00
_cell.angle_beta   90.00
_cell.angle_gamma   90.00
#
_symmetry.space_group_name_H-M   'P 1'
#
loop_
_entity.id
_entity.type
_entity.pdbx_description
1 polymer ?
#
loop_
_entity_poly.entity_id
_entity_poly.type
_entity_poly.pdbx_seq_one_letter_code
_entity_poly.pdbx_strand_id
1 'polypeptide(L)'
;MVHALDEIRRTLKPNGVLIDIRPVEENWPVEVNASTGYQVAGRLTDLPVAVADDEAAFRAMREAESRRWYIKEKEEEFAFFYYWDTPSEMKEFMDEEWEDFEKLEESVFSAVKSAWTMANADARVRVRVKMLITRWRKL
;
A
#
# COMPACT_ATOMS: atom_id res chain seq x y z
N MET A 1 -6.30 -15.60 7.84
CA MET A 1 -5.40 -15.79 6.67
C MET A 1 -4.78 -17.18 6.53
N VAL A 2 -4.20 -17.80 7.57
CA VAL A 2 -3.51 -19.10 7.46
C VAL A 2 -4.39 -20.21 6.83
N HIS A 3 -5.68 -20.26 7.18
CA HIS A 3 -6.64 -21.17 6.54
C HIS A 3 -6.71 -20.97 5.01
N ALA A 4 -6.76 -19.72 4.54
CA ALA A 4 -6.79 -19.43 3.11
C ALA A 4 -5.50 -19.87 2.41
N LEU A 5 -4.34 -19.72 3.08
CA LEU A 5 -3.05 -20.19 2.55
C LEU A 5 -3.00 -21.72 2.40
N ASP A 6 -3.66 -22.47 3.29
CA ASP A 6 -3.77 -23.93 3.15
C ASP A 6 -4.72 -24.32 2.01
N GLU A 7 -5.85 -23.63 1.84
CA GLU A 7 -6.75 -23.89 0.71
C GLU A 7 -6.12 -23.53 -0.65
N ILE A 8 -5.36 -22.43 -0.72
CA ILE A 8 -4.55 -22.11 -1.90
C ILE A 8 -3.55 -23.25 -2.15
N ARG A 9 -2.85 -23.72 -1.12
CA ARG A 9 -1.88 -24.82 -1.24
C ARG A 9 -2.54 -26.07 -1.79
N ARG A 10 -3.72 -26.43 -1.28
CA ARG A 10 -4.49 -27.61 -1.72
C ARG A 10 -4.90 -27.52 -3.18
N THR A 11 -5.25 -26.33 -3.66
CA THR A 11 -5.78 -26.10 -5.02
C THR A 11 -4.72 -25.83 -6.07
N LEU A 12 -3.51 -25.39 -5.68
CA LEU A 12 -2.40 -25.18 -6.60
C LEU A 12 -1.99 -26.48 -7.30
N LYS A 13 -2.00 -26.44 -8.64
CA LYS A 13 -1.48 -27.49 -9.53
C LYS A 13 0.02 -27.75 -9.26
N PRO A 14 0.56 -28.90 -9.69
CA PRO A 14 2.01 -29.11 -9.68
C PRO A 14 2.75 -27.95 -10.35
N ASN A 15 3.83 -27.48 -9.71
CA ASN A 15 4.60 -26.28 -10.11
C ASN A 15 3.82 -24.94 -10.08
N GLY A 16 2.63 -24.94 -9.48
CA GLY A 16 1.90 -23.71 -9.20
C GLY A 16 2.65 -22.81 -8.22
N VAL A 17 2.46 -21.51 -8.38
CA VAL A 17 3.06 -20.47 -7.52
C VAL A 17 1.98 -19.65 -6.85
N LEU A 18 2.27 -19.21 -5.63
CA LEU A 18 1.50 -18.19 -4.93
C LEU A 18 2.22 -16.85 -5.13
N ILE A 19 1.51 -15.87 -5.67
CA ILE A 19 1.94 -14.47 -5.68
C ILE A 19 1.22 -13.78 -4.53
N ASP A 20 2.00 -13.34 -3.56
CA ASP A 20 1.57 -12.56 -2.42
C ASP A 20 1.90 -11.10 -2.72
N ILE A 21 0.88 -10.26 -2.87
CA ILE A 21 1.01 -8.84 -3.16
C ILE A 21 0.14 -8.05 -2.19
N ARG A 22 0.73 -7.05 -1.55
CA ARG A 22 0.04 -6.25 -0.54
C ARG A 22 0.68 -4.87 -0.40
N PRO A 23 -0.09 -3.85 0.01
CA PRO A 23 0.51 -2.64 0.57
C PRO A 23 1.29 -2.99 1.84
N VAL A 24 2.24 -2.14 2.20
CA VAL A 24 2.95 -2.19 3.48
C VAL A 24 2.86 -0.84 4.15
N GLU A 25 2.33 -0.81 5.37
CA GLU A 25 2.20 0.39 6.20
C GLU A 25 3.59 1.03 6.40
N GLU A 26 3.73 2.27 5.96
CA GLU A 26 4.99 3.02 6.04
C GLU A 26 4.73 4.54 5.99
N ASN A 27 3.66 5.04 6.61
CA ASN A 27 3.26 6.45 6.60
C ASN A 27 3.32 7.04 5.20
N TRP A 28 2.49 6.56 4.26
CA TRP A 28 2.71 6.83 2.85
C TRP A 28 2.78 8.33 2.53
N PRO A 29 3.77 8.79 1.73
CA PRO A 29 3.90 10.19 1.42
C PRO A 29 2.79 10.67 0.49
N VAL A 30 2.25 11.84 0.80
CA VAL A 30 1.35 12.60 -0.06
C VAL A 30 2.17 13.62 -0.83
N GLU A 31 2.05 13.57 -2.15
CA GLU A 31 2.91 14.30 -3.09
C GLU A 31 2.05 15.15 -4.04
N VAL A 32 2.51 16.36 -4.35
CA VAL A 32 2.00 17.16 -5.47
C VAL A 32 2.94 16.92 -6.65
N ASN A 33 2.42 16.39 -7.75
CA ASN A 33 3.17 15.98 -8.92
C ASN A 33 2.80 16.84 -10.14
N ALA A 34 3.81 17.42 -10.80
CA ALA A 34 3.69 18.19 -12.03
C ALA A 34 4.77 17.76 -13.05
N SER A 35 4.72 18.29 -14.27
CA SER A 35 5.71 18.00 -15.32
C SER A 35 7.16 18.31 -14.92
N THR A 36 7.38 19.27 -14.01
CA THR A 36 8.71 19.67 -13.53
C THR A 36 9.25 18.78 -12.40
N GLY A 37 8.45 17.83 -11.91
CA GLY A 37 8.80 16.95 -10.80
C GLY A 37 7.69 16.88 -9.75
N TYR A 38 8.04 16.42 -8.55
CA TYR A 38 7.09 16.30 -7.46
C TYR A 38 7.64 16.90 -6.17
N GLN A 39 6.72 17.32 -5.30
CA GLN A 39 7.00 17.80 -3.96
C GLN A 39 6.23 16.95 -2.94
N VAL A 40 6.92 16.45 -1.92
CA VAL A 40 6.28 15.81 -0.77
C VAL A 40 5.65 16.91 0.10
N ALA A 41 4.34 16.85 0.27
CA ALA A 41 3.58 17.80 1.08
C ALA A 41 3.36 17.30 2.52
N GLY A 42 3.45 15.99 2.74
CA GLY A 42 3.36 15.37 4.05
C GLY A 42 3.32 13.85 3.95
N ARG A 43 2.91 13.20 5.03
CA ARG A 43 2.77 11.74 5.12
C ARG A 43 1.44 11.41 5.79
N LEU A 44 0.84 10.31 5.37
CA LEU A 44 -0.31 9.74 6.04
C LEU A 44 0.09 9.15 7.39
N THR A 45 -0.89 9.02 8.28
CA THR A 45 -0.72 8.37 9.57
C THR A 45 -1.34 6.98 9.51
N ASP A 46 -0.51 5.96 9.69
CA ASP A 46 -0.93 4.56 9.70
C ASP A 46 -1.83 4.34 10.92
N LEU A 47 -3.01 3.78 10.69
CA LEU A 47 -3.91 3.46 11.79
C LEU A 47 -3.47 2.16 12.48
N PRO A 48 -3.63 2.04 13.82
CA PRO A 48 -3.21 0.85 14.55
C PRO A 48 -3.81 -0.46 14.02
N VAL A 49 -5.02 -0.41 13.46
CA VAL A 49 -5.68 -1.58 12.85
C VAL A 49 -4.99 -2.02 11.57
N ALA A 50 -4.63 -1.09 10.68
CA ALA A 50 -3.93 -1.38 9.43
C ALA A 50 -2.54 -1.98 9.71
N VAL A 51 -1.79 -1.40 10.65
CA VAL A 51 -0.51 -1.93 11.10
C VAL A 51 -0.66 -3.35 11.66
N ALA A 52 -1.70 -3.60 12.46
CA ALA A 52 -1.95 -4.92 13.03
C ALA A 52 -2.30 -5.97 11.97
N ASP A 53 -3.05 -5.58 10.93
CA ASP A 53 -3.39 -6.43 9.79
C ASP A 53 -2.16 -6.77 8.96
N ASP A 54 -1.28 -5.80 8.72
CA ASP A 54 0.00 -6.00 8.04
C ASP A 54 0.87 -7.02 8.79
N GLU A 55 1.02 -6.84 10.10
CA GLU A 55 1.75 -7.79 10.93
C GLU A 55 1.10 -9.18 10.93
N ALA A 56 -0.23 -9.26 10.96
CA ALA A 56 -0.97 -10.52 10.91
C ALA A 56 -0.72 -11.24 9.58
N ALA A 57 -0.65 -10.49 8.48
CA ALA A 57 -0.31 -11.03 7.17
C ALA A 57 1.12 -11.58 7.13
N PHE A 58 2.10 -10.85 7.66
CA PHE A 58 3.48 -11.33 7.79
C PHE A 58 3.59 -12.56 8.70
N ARG A 59 2.85 -12.61 9.81
CA ARG A 59 2.79 -13.79 10.69
C ARG A 59 2.23 -15.00 9.95
N ALA A 60 1.15 -14.84 9.20
CA ALA A 60 0.52 -15.93 8.46
C ALA A 60 1.45 -16.55 7.40
N MET A 61 2.20 -15.72 6.65
CA MET A 61 3.16 -16.22 5.67
C MET A 61 4.35 -16.93 6.32
N ARG A 62 4.90 -16.38 7.42
CA ARG A 62 5.95 -17.06 8.20
C ARG A 62 5.48 -18.40 8.75
N GLU A 63 4.23 -18.48 9.20
CA GLU A 63 3.65 -19.74 9.65
C GLU A 63 3.56 -20.75 8.50
N ALA A 64 3.03 -20.35 7.33
CA ALA A 64 2.96 -21.22 6.15
C ALA A 64 4.34 -21.73 5.71
N GLU A 65 5.37 -20.87 5.74
CA GLU A 65 6.76 -21.26 5.46
C GLU A 65 7.29 -22.25 6.51
N SER A 66 7.08 -21.99 7.80
CA SER A 66 7.53 -22.89 8.88
C SER A 66 6.88 -24.29 8.82
N ARG A 67 5.65 -24.36 8.31
CA ARG A 67 4.93 -25.62 8.02
C ARG A 67 5.39 -26.29 6.73
N ARG A 68 6.39 -25.72 6.04
CA ARG A 68 6.91 -26.16 4.76
C ARG A 68 5.82 -26.28 3.69
N TRP A 69 4.86 -25.35 3.69
CA TRP A 69 3.83 -25.29 2.63
C TRP A 69 4.36 -24.63 1.36
N TYR A 70 5.25 -23.65 1.55
CA TYR A 70 5.85 -22.87 0.50
C TYR A 70 7.32 -22.60 0.80
N ILE A 71 8.07 -22.28 -0.25
CA ILE A 71 9.42 -21.71 -0.18
C ILE A 71 9.43 -20.36 -0.88
N LYS A 72 9.99 -19.34 -0.23
CA LYS A 72 10.16 -18.00 -0.82
C LYS A 72 11.18 -18.09 -1.96
N GLU A 73 10.79 -17.69 -3.17
CA GLU A 73 11.71 -17.66 -4.33
C GLU A 73 12.25 -16.25 -4.58
N LYS A 74 11.39 -15.23 -4.47
CA LYS A 74 11.73 -13.85 -4.75
C LYS A 74 10.82 -12.91 -3.97
N GLU A 75 11.36 -11.79 -3.50
CA GLU A 75 10.66 -10.73 -2.82
C GLU A 75 11.17 -9.39 -3.32
N GLU A 76 10.25 -8.49 -3.66
CA GLU A 76 10.57 -7.15 -4.16
C GLU A 76 9.60 -6.13 -3.59
N GLU A 77 10.09 -4.90 -3.45
CA GLU A 77 9.29 -3.74 -3.11
C GLU A 77 9.15 -2.84 -4.34
N PHE A 78 7.98 -2.23 -4.53
CA PHE A 78 7.76 -1.25 -5.57
C PHE A 78 6.75 -0.18 -5.15
N ALA A 79 6.74 0.94 -5.85
CA ALA A 79 5.79 2.03 -5.61
C ALA A 79 4.52 1.83 -6.44
N PHE A 80 3.36 1.83 -5.77
CA PHE A 80 2.06 2.02 -6.38
C PHE A 80 1.59 3.45 -6.12
N PHE A 81 0.83 4.03 -7.03
CA PHE A 81 0.39 5.42 -6.91
C PHE A 81 -1.12 5.55 -7.12
N TYR A 82 -1.78 6.14 -6.13
CA TYR A 82 -3.11 6.71 -6.32
C TYR A 82 -2.95 8.15 -6.79
N TYR A 83 -3.79 8.58 -7.74
CA TYR A 83 -3.74 9.93 -8.31
C TYR A 83 -5.13 10.56 -8.29
N TRP A 84 -5.17 11.85 -7.99
CA TRP A 84 -6.36 12.68 -8.06
C TRP A 84 -6.04 13.99 -8.79
N ASP A 85 -7.03 14.55 -9.46
CA ASP A 85 -6.85 15.82 -10.17
C ASP A 85 -6.79 16.98 -9.17
N THR A 86 -7.51 16.88 -8.03
CA THR A 86 -7.51 17.93 -7.00
C THR A 86 -7.26 17.40 -5.58
N PRO A 87 -6.76 18.25 -4.66
CA PRO A 87 -6.70 17.89 -3.24
C PRO A 87 -8.05 17.51 -2.64
N SER A 88 -9.14 18.17 -3.07
CA SER A 88 -10.48 17.90 -2.55
C SER A 88 -10.96 16.49 -2.90
N GLU A 89 -10.74 16.05 -4.14
CA GLU A 89 -11.05 14.68 -4.57
C GLU A 89 -10.27 13.64 -3.78
N MET A 90 -8.97 13.90 -3.51
CA MET A 90 -8.18 13.03 -2.66
C MET A 90 -8.77 12.93 -1.26
N LYS A 91 -9.15 14.07 -0.66
CA LYS A 91 -9.72 14.07 0.69
C LYS A 91 -11.04 13.31 0.74
N GLU A 92 -11.94 13.56 -0.21
CA GLU A 92 -13.23 12.86 -0.31
C GLU A 92 -13.02 11.34 -0.42
N PHE A 93 -12.15 10.91 -1.34
CA PHE A 93 -11.81 9.49 -1.48
C PHE A 93 -11.23 8.90 -0.20
N MET A 94 -10.34 9.61 0.48
CA MET A 94 -9.73 9.12 1.72
C MET A 94 -10.73 9.03 2.88
N ASP A 95 -11.62 10.01 3.00
CA ASP A 95 -12.67 10.02 4.02
C ASP A 95 -13.71 8.90 3.78
N GLU A 96 -13.90 8.45 2.55
CA GLU A 96 -14.90 7.42 2.20
C GLU A 96 -14.31 6.00 2.12
N GLU A 97 -13.20 5.83 1.42
CA GLU A 97 -12.65 4.51 1.09
C GLU A 97 -11.57 4.07 2.08
N TRP A 98 -10.88 5.02 2.73
CA TRP A 98 -9.71 4.75 3.56
C TRP A 98 -9.91 5.14 5.04
N GLU A 99 -11.13 5.49 5.46
CA GLU A 99 -11.44 5.99 6.82
C GLU A 99 -10.84 5.12 7.94
N ASP A 100 -10.90 3.79 7.76
CA ASP A 100 -10.43 2.80 8.73
C ASP A 100 -8.98 2.33 8.52
N PHE A 101 -8.31 2.77 7.45
CA PHE A 101 -6.96 2.29 7.09
C PHE A 101 -5.90 3.36 7.27
N GLU A 102 -6.15 4.57 6.77
CA GLU A 102 -5.15 5.61 6.65
C GLU A 102 -5.73 6.96 7.03
N LYS A 103 -4.99 7.73 7.82
CA LYS A 103 -5.45 9.04 8.27
C LYS A 103 -4.71 10.18 7.57
N LEU A 104 -5.49 11.03 6.91
CA LEU A 104 -5.03 12.33 6.43
C LEU A 104 -5.17 13.38 7.53
N GLU A 105 -4.05 13.82 8.12
CA GLU A 105 -4.07 14.92 9.07
C GLU A 105 -4.43 16.25 8.38
N GLU A 106 -5.22 17.10 9.04
CA GLU A 106 -5.64 18.39 8.48
C GLU A 106 -4.45 19.31 8.13
N SER A 107 -3.35 19.19 8.88
CA SER A 107 -2.10 19.89 8.59
C SER A 107 -1.47 19.43 7.27
N VAL A 108 -1.53 18.13 6.98
CA VAL A 108 -1.05 17.55 5.71
C VAL A 108 -1.97 17.98 4.58
N PHE A 109 -3.29 17.92 4.77
CA PHE A 109 -4.25 18.40 3.76
C PHE A 109 -4.03 19.88 3.41
N SER A 110 -3.83 20.73 4.42
CA SER A 110 -3.52 22.15 4.25
C SER A 110 -2.21 22.38 3.48
N ALA A 111 -1.18 21.57 3.76
CA ALA A 111 0.10 21.62 3.05
C ALA A 111 -0.04 21.19 1.59
N VAL A 112 -0.82 20.12 1.31
CA VAL A 112 -1.13 19.66 -0.05
C VAL A 112 -1.86 20.72 -0.84
N LYS A 113 -2.91 21.35 -0.28
CA LYS A 113 -3.63 22.44 -0.95
C LYS A 113 -2.72 23.62 -1.28
N SER A 114 -1.86 23.99 -0.34
CA SER A 114 -0.91 25.09 -0.53
C SER A 114 0.09 24.77 -1.64
N ALA A 115 0.69 23.58 -1.61
CA ALA A 115 1.64 23.13 -2.63
C ALA A 115 0.98 23.01 -4.01
N TRP A 116 -0.23 22.47 -4.10
CA TRP A 116 -0.98 22.34 -5.35
C TRP A 116 -1.36 23.71 -5.94
N THR A 117 -1.76 24.68 -5.10
CA THR A 117 -2.09 26.05 -5.55
C THR A 117 -0.88 26.80 -6.07
N MET A 118 0.31 26.56 -5.48
CA MET A 118 1.57 27.15 -5.95
C MET A 118 2.14 26.44 -7.20
N ALA A 119 1.67 25.22 -7.47
CA ALA A 119 2.10 24.45 -8.63
C ALA A 119 1.35 24.89 -9.90
N ASN A 120 1.92 24.53 -11.04
CA ASN A 120 1.41 24.91 -12.35
C ASN A 120 0.06 24.22 -12.65
N ALA A 121 -0.62 24.64 -13.73
CA ALA A 121 -1.95 24.16 -14.09
C ALA A 121 -2.05 22.63 -14.40
N ASP A 122 -0.92 21.94 -14.56
CA ASP A 122 -0.83 20.50 -14.80
C ASP A 122 -0.61 19.68 -13.50
N ALA A 123 -0.59 20.32 -12.34
CA ALA A 123 -0.34 19.66 -11.07
C ALA A 123 -1.48 18.74 -10.65
N ARG A 124 -1.11 17.55 -10.17
CA ARG A 124 -2.01 16.54 -9.58
C ARG A 124 -1.54 16.17 -8.19
N VAL A 125 -2.42 15.57 -7.40
CA VAL A 125 -2.06 15.01 -6.10
C VAL A 125 -1.91 13.50 -6.23
N ARG A 126 -0.94 12.91 -5.52
CA ARG A 126 -0.77 11.48 -5.45
C ARG A 126 -0.37 11.01 -4.06
N VAL A 127 -0.73 9.77 -3.74
CA VAL A 127 -0.18 9.03 -2.61
C VAL A 127 0.70 7.93 -3.16
N ARG A 128 1.95 7.86 -2.69
CA ARG A 128 2.89 6.81 -3.08
C ARG A 128 2.87 5.68 -2.04
N VAL A 129 2.17 4.62 -2.39
CA VAL A 129 1.98 3.41 -1.57
C VAL A 129 3.17 2.48 -1.79
N LYS A 130 3.75 1.99 -0.68
CA LYS A 130 4.76 0.94 -0.73
C LYS A 130 4.07 -0.40 -0.89
N MET A 131 4.41 -1.14 -1.94
CA MET A 131 3.91 -2.48 -2.18
C MET A 131 5.01 -3.51 -1.96
N LEU A 132 4.67 -4.62 -1.31
CA LEU A 132 5.48 -5.82 -1.27
C LEU A 132 4.89 -6.84 -2.25
N ILE A 133 5.74 -7.45 -3.07
CA ILE A 133 5.39 -8.60 -3.90
C ILE A 133 6.37 -9.74 -3.68
N THR A 134 5.82 -10.90 -3.33
CA THR A 134 6.59 -12.09 -3.03
C THR A 134 6.08 -13.27 -3.83
N ARG A 135 7.00 -13.96 -4.51
CA ARG A 135 6.74 -15.20 -5.22
C ARG A 135 7.09 -16.38 -4.33
N TRP A 136 6.11 -17.24 -4.12
CA TRP A 136 6.21 -18.44 -3.29
C TRP A 136 5.97 -19.68 -4.14
N ARG A 137 6.88 -20.65 -4.09
CA ARG A 137 6.68 -21.95 -4.74
C ARG A 137 6.13 -22.94 -3.73
N LYS A 138 5.10 -23.69 -4.13
CA LYS A 138 4.56 -24.79 -3.33
C LYS A 138 5.60 -25.90 -3.16
N LEU A 139 5.70 -26.42 -1.94
CA LEU A 139 6.49 -27.61 -1.60
C LEU A 139 5.64 -28.89 -1.70
#